data_AF-A0A7Y5V659-F1
#
_entry.id   AF-A0A7Y5V659-F1
#
_cell.length_a   1.000
_cell.length_b   1.000
_cell.length_c   1.000
_cell.angle_alpha   90.00
_cell.angle_beta   90.00
_cell.angle_gamma   90.00
#
_symmetry.space_group_name_H-M   'P 1'
#
loop_
_entity.id
_entity.type
_entity.pdbx_description
1 polymer ?
#
loop_
_entity_poly.entity_id
_entity_poly.type
_entity_poly.pdbx_seq_one_letter_code
_entity_poly.pdbx_strand_id
1 'polypeptide(L)'
;MTTGVEVSPGSARPDLAAFREHWQDESDASYLYGILAALEPEAKRAGVFARLRDIETQHAVIWSQLLAAHGAPPGPFRPSARGRVLAFLGRRFGTGALVSLLL
;
A
#
# COMPACT_ATOMS: atom_id res chain seq x y z
N MET A 1 -5.90 -24.84 -45.38
CA MET A 1 -4.96 -24.20 -44.44
C MET A 1 -5.77 -23.31 -43.51
N THR A 2 -6.17 -23.84 -42.35
CA THR A 2 -6.86 -23.10 -41.29
C THR A 2 -5.84 -22.84 -40.20
N THR A 3 -5.39 -21.60 -40.05
CA THR A 3 -4.49 -21.22 -38.96
C THR A 3 -5.32 -21.11 -37.69
N GLY A 4 -5.19 -22.08 -36.79
CA GLY A 4 -5.72 -21.98 -35.43
C GLY A 4 -4.90 -20.95 -34.67
N VAL A 5 -5.56 -19.91 -34.16
CA VAL A 5 -4.98 -19.02 -33.16
C VAL A 5 -4.92 -19.82 -31.85
N GLU A 6 -3.71 -20.19 -31.46
CA GLU A 6 -3.44 -20.85 -30.19
C GLU A 6 -3.52 -19.78 -29.08
N VAL A 7 -4.64 -19.77 -28.35
CA VAL A 7 -4.79 -18.95 -27.14
C VAL A 7 -4.11 -19.70 -25.99
N SER A 8 -2.91 -19.27 -25.62
CA SER A 8 -2.20 -19.79 -24.44
C SER A 8 -3.05 -19.59 -23.16
N PRO A 9 -3.27 -20.62 -22.33
CA PRO A 9 -4.06 -20.51 -21.11
C PRO A 9 -3.20 -19.90 -19.98
N GLY A 10 -3.00 -18.59 -20.06
CA GLY A 10 -2.20 -17.82 -19.10
C GLY A 10 -3.01 -16.80 -18.30
N SER A 11 -4.16 -17.14 -17.72
CA SER A 11 -4.82 -16.25 -16.72
C SER A 11 -5.94 -16.89 -15.87
N ALA A 12 -5.92 -18.20 -15.62
CA ALA A 12 -7.02 -18.84 -14.87
C ALA A 12 -6.87 -18.84 -13.35
N ARG A 13 -5.71 -18.45 -12.80
CA ARG A 13 -5.48 -18.38 -11.34
C ARG A 13 -4.98 -16.98 -10.93
N PRO A 14 -5.58 -16.37 -9.89
CA PRO A 14 -5.13 -15.08 -9.39
C PRO A 14 -3.70 -15.19 -8.86
N ASP A 15 -2.90 -14.17 -9.17
CA ASP A 15 -1.51 -14.10 -8.73
C ASP A 15 -1.46 -13.66 -7.26
N LEU A 16 -1.31 -14.64 -6.38
CA LEU A 16 -1.20 -14.40 -4.94
C LEU A 16 0.07 -13.64 -4.55
N ALA A 17 1.11 -13.63 -5.39
CA ALA A 17 2.30 -12.82 -5.16
C ALA A 17 1.99 -11.35 -5.37
N ALA A 18 1.34 -11.01 -6.49
CA ALA A 18 0.87 -9.64 -6.76
C ALA A 18 -0.11 -9.15 -5.68
N PHE A 19 -1.03 -10.01 -5.21
CA PHE A 19 -1.94 -9.63 -4.11
C PHE A 19 -1.22 -9.34 -2.79
N ARG A 20 -0.13 -10.08 -2.49
CA ARG A 20 0.71 -9.82 -1.31
C ARG A 20 1.50 -8.52 -1.45
N GLU A 21 2.01 -8.23 -2.64
CA GLU A 21 2.72 -6.99 -2.93
C GLU A 21 1.79 -5.79 -2.75
N HIS A 22 0.62 -5.83 -3.39
CA HIS A 22 -0.39 -4.78 -3.21
C HIS A 22 -0.83 -4.64 -1.74
N TRP A 23 -1.07 -5.75 -1.03
CA TRP A 23 -1.39 -5.68 0.39
C TRP A 23 -0.29 -4.96 1.20
N GLN A 24 0.98 -5.24 0.92
CA GLN A 24 2.12 -4.62 1.60
C GLN A 24 2.26 -3.13 1.24
N ASP A 25 2.11 -2.78 -0.03
CA ASP A 25 2.21 -1.40 -0.51
C ASP A 25 1.14 -0.50 0.11
N GLU A 26 -0.12 -0.95 0.09
CA GLU A 26 -1.24 -0.22 0.69
C GLU A 26 -1.08 -0.06 2.21
N SER A 27 -0.59 -1.12 2.87
CA SER A 27 -0.34 -1.06 4.31
C SER A 27 0.81 -0.11 4.67
N ASP A 28 1.88 -0.08 3.86
CA ASP A 28 2.98 0.86 4.02
C ASP A 28 2.54 2.31 3.76
N ALA A 29 1.74 2.54 2.72
CA ALA A 29 1.19 3.85 2.39
C ALA A 29 0.29 4.37 3.52
N SER A 30 -0.62 3.54 4.04
CA SER A 30 -1.44 3.85 5.22
C SER A 30 -0.56 4.24 6.42
N TYR A 31 0.45 3.44 6.75
CA TYR A 31 1.36 3.72 7.85
C TYR A 31 2.08 5.07 7.68
N LEU A 32 2.58 5.37 6.48
CA LEU A 32 3.27 6.63 6.20
C LEU A 32 2.35 7.84 6.27
N TYR A 33 1.16 7.76 5.68
CA TYR A 33 0.17 8.84 5.77
C TYR A 33 -0.30 9.07 7.21
N GLY A 34 -0.41 8.02 8.03
CA GLY A 34 -0.71 8.15 9.45
C GLY A 34 0.37 8.94 10.21
N ILE A 35 1.65 8.70 9.91
CA ILE A 35 2.76 9.46 10.49
C ILE A 35 2.74 10.91 10.01
N LEU A 36 2.53 11.12 8.71
CA LEU A 36 2.42 12.46 8.14
C LEU A 36 1.28 13.26 8.77
N ALA A 37 0.11 12.65 8.95
CA ALA A 37 -1.03 13.26 9.62
C ALA A 37 -0.71 13.65 11.07
N ALA A 38 0.04 12.82 11.79
CA ALA A 38 0.41 13.08 13.18
C ALA A 38 1.50 14.16 13.35
N LEU A 39 2.35 14.35 12.35
CA LEU A 39 3.46 15.30 12.38
C LEU A 39 3.12 16.65 11.75
N GLU A 40 2.08 16.74 10.92
CA GLU A 40 1.71 17.96 10.21
C GLU A 40 1.02 18.97 11.16
N PRO A 41 1.59 20.18 11.35
CA PRO A 41 1.01 21.18 12.27
C PRO A 41 -0.27 21.84 11.75
N GLU A 42 -0.41 21.96 10.42
CA GLU A 42 -1.57 22.59 9.81
C GLU A 42 -2.75 21.61 9.75
N ALA A 43 -3.81 21.89 10.51
CA ALA A 43 -4.96 21.00 10.67
C ALA A 43 -5.61 20.61 9.34
N LYS A 44 -5.67 21.54 8.37
CA LYS A 44 -6.21 21.24 7.03
C LYS A 44 -5.38 20.19 6.30
N ARG A 45 -4.05 20.27 6.37
CA ARG A 45 -3.12 19.35 5.70
C ARG A 45 -3.07 18.01 6.43
N ALA A 46 -3.03 18.01 7.76
CA ALA A 46 -3.14 16.81 8.57
C ALA A 46 -4.41 16.01 8.23
N GLY A 47 -5.54 16.71 8.05
CA GLY A 47 -6.79 16.09 7.63
C GLY A 47 -6.75 15.45 6.23
N VAL A 48 -5.94 15.97 5.30
CA VAL A 48 -5.73 15.33 3.98
C VAL A 48 -5.00 14.01 4.15
N PHE A 49 -3.88 14.01 4.89
CA PHE A 49 -3.11 12.78 5.14
C PHE A 49 -3.92 11.74 5.91
N ALA A 50 -4.75 12.15 6.88
CA ALA A 50 -5.64 11.24 7.58
C ALA A 50 -6.64 10.55 6.62
N ARG A 51 -7.23 11.30 5.69
CA ARG A 51 -8.12 10.72 4.66
C ARG A 51 -7.38 9.75 3.74
N LEU A 52 -6.17 10.09 3.31
CA LEU A 52 -5.35 9.18 2.48
C LEU A 52 -5.03 7.89 3.23
N ARG A 53 -4.60 7.97 4.50
CA ARG A 53 -4.41 6.79 5.35
C ARG A 53 -5.66 5.90 5.36
N ASP A 54 -6.84 6.49 5.55
CA ASP A 54 -8.08 5.74 5.65
C ASP A 54 -8.42 5.03 4.33
N ILE A 55 -8.16 5.67 3.18
CA ILE A 55 -8.30 5.06 1.85
C ILE A 55 -7.37 3.85 1.70
N GLU A 56 -6.07 4.01 1.96
CA GLU A 56 -5.12 2.89 1.78
C GLU A 56 -5.39 1.76 2.79
N THR A 57 -5.93 2.10 3.97
CA THR A 57 -6.38 1.08 4.93
C THR A 57 -7.53 0.24 4.36
N GLN A 58 -8.48 0.87 3.65
CA GLN A 58 -9.56 0.14 2.98
C GLN A 58 -9.02 -0.74 1.85
N HIS A 59 -8.08 -0.24 1.05
CA HIS A 59 -7.41 -1.04 0.02
C HIS A 59 -6.67 -2.24 0.61
N ALA A 60 -5.89 -2.05 1.68
CA ALA A 60 -5.21 -3.14 2.38
C ALA A 60 -6.20 -4.20 2.91
N VAL A 61 -7.37 -3.78 3.42
CA VAL A 61 -8.44 -4.72 3.84
C VAL A 61 -8.94 -5.55 2.66
N ILE A 62 -9.21 -4.93 1.50
CA ILE A 62 -9.66 -5.63 0.29
C ILE A 62 -8.63 -6.69 -0.13
N TRP A 63 -7.34 -6.33 -0.19
CA TRP A 63 -6.29 -7.29 -0.54
C TRP A 63 -6.16 -8.41 0.49
N SER A 64 -6.32 -8.11 1.79
CA SER A 64 -6.30 -9.13 2.83
C SER A 64 -7.45 -10.14 2.68
N GLN A 65 -8.64 -9.67 2.30
CA GLN A 65 -9.80 -10.51 2.05
C GLN A 65 -9.61 -11.37 0.80
N LEU A 66 -9.07 -10.80 -0.27
CA LEU A 66 -8.73 -11.55 -1.49
C LEU A 66 -7.70 -12.64 -1.21
N LEU A 67 -6.64 -12.34 -0.46
CA LEU A 67 -5.64 -13.31 -0.03
C LEU A 67 -6.25 -14.42 0.84
N ALA A 68 -7.10 -14.07 1.81
CA ALA A 68 -7.79 -15.04 2.66
C ALA A 68 -8.74 -15.95 1.86
N ALA A 69 -9.47 -15.39 0.90
CA ALA A 69 -10.39 -16.14 0.03
C ALA A 69 -9.66 -17.19 -0.83
N HIS A 70 -8.37 -16.99 -1.10
CA HIS A 70 -7.53 -17.95 -1.82
C HIS A 70 -6.63 -18.81 -0.89
N GLY A 71 -6.97 -18.87 0.41
CA GLY A 71 -6.29 -19.73 1.38
C GLY A 71 -4.91 -19.24 1.82
N ALA A 72 -4.56 -17.98 1.56
CA ALA A 72 -3.26 -17.39 1.88
C ALA A 72 -3.39 -16.06 2.64
N PRO A 73 -4.10 -16.01 3.79
CA PRO A 73 -4.30 -14.76 4.53
C PRO A 73 -2.95 -14.11 4.90
N PRO A 74 -2.82 -12.76 4.79
CA PRO A 74 -1.59 -12.10 5.16
C PRO A 74 -1.35 -12.17 6.67
N GLY A 75 -0.08 -12.15 7.06
CA GLY A 75 0.29 -12.03 8.47
C GLY A 75 0.06 -10.62 9.03
N PRO A 76 0.43 -10.37 10.30
CA PRO A 76 0.39 -9.02 10.86
C PRO A 76 1.23 -8.04 10.03
N PHE A 77 0.71 -6.84 9.79
CA PHE A 77 1.43 -5.80 9.07
C PHE A 77 2.78 -5.50 9.73
N ARG A 78 3.83 -5.44 8.90
CA ARG A 78 5.17 -4.99 9.27
C ARG A 78 5.61 -3.94 8.26
N PRO A 79 5.94 -2.71 8.70
CA PRO A 79 6.42 -1.69 7.78
C PRO A 79 7.69 -2.16 7.06
N SER A 80 7.74 -1.96 5.75
CA SER A 80 8.93 -2.25 4.95
C SER A 80 10.12 -1.40 5.40
N ALA A 81 11.33 -1.80 5.00
CA ALA A 81 12.53 -1.01 5.27
C ALA A 81 12.40 0.43 4.73
N ARG A 82 11.79 0.60 3.54
CA ARG A 82 11.47 1.91 2.96
C ARG A 82 10.50 2.69 3.83
N GLY A 83 9.38 2.07 4.26
CA GLY A 83 8.42 2.70 5.15
C GLY A 83 9.04 3.17 6.48
N ARG A 84 9.97 2.37 7.05
CA ARG A 84 10.70 2.76 8.27
C ARG A 84 11.63 3.95 8.05
N VAL A 85 12.36 3.98 6.94
CA VAL A 85 13.27 5.08 6.59
C VAL A 85 12.48 6.37 6.38
N LEU A 86 11.39 6.34 5.61
CA LEU A 86 10.55 7.51 5.37
C LEU A 86 9.90 8.03 6.67
N ALA A 87 9.42 7.12 7.51
CA ALA A 87 8.91 7.44 8.84
C ALA A 87 9.97 8.11 9.73
N PHE A 88 11.21 7.62 9.70
CA PHE A 88 12.33 8.20 10.43
C PHE A 88 12.67 9.60 9.91
N LEU A 89 12.73 9.78 8.59
CA LEU A 89 13.02 11.08 7.97
C LEU A 89 11.92 12.10 8.26
N GLY A 90 10.64 11.72 8.16
CA GLY A 90 9.51 12.59 8.51
C GLY A 90 9.57 13.05 9.96
N ARG A 91 9.85 12.13 10.89
CA ARG A 91 10.01 12.44 12.32
C ARG A 91 11.22 13.33 12.61
N ARG A 92 12.31 13.19 11.84
CA ARG A 92 13.58 13.88 12.12
C ARG A 92 13.73 15.25 11.45
N PHE A 93 13.05 15.47 10.31
CA PHE A 93 13.25 16.66 9.47
C PHE A 93 11.94 17.42 9.13
N GLY A 94 10.78 16.94 9.58
CA GLY A 94 9.48 17.55 9.29
C GLY A 94 8.91 17.16 7.93
N THR A 95 7.63 17.46 7.69
CA THR A 95 6.85 17.01 6.52
C THR A 95 7.33 17.55 5.17
N GLY A 96 8.22 18.56 5.17
CA GLY A 96 8.76 19.19 3.95
C GLY A 96 9.60 18.27 3.06
N ALA A 97 10.22 17.22 3.61
CA ALA A 97 11.03 16.27 2.83
C ALA A 97 10.20 15.15 2.16
N LEU A 98 8.97 14.91 2.62
CA LEU A 98 8.19 13.74 2.23
C LEU A 98 7.33 13.94 0.98
N VAL A 99 6.98 15.18 0.63
CA VAL A 99 6.13 15.46 -0.54
C VAL A 99 6.90 15.28 -1.87
N SER A 100 8.22 15.51 -1.88
CA SER A 100 9.02 15.37 -3.12
C SER A 100 9.37 13.92 -3.51
N LEU A 101 9.07 12.93 -2.66
CA LEU A 101 9.42 11.52 -2.90
C LEU A 101 8.18 10.61 -3.04
N LEU A 102 6.98 11.19 -3.00
CA LEU A 102 5.69 10.53 -3.11
C LEU A 102 4.97 10.83 -4.45
N LEU A 103 5.63 11.54 -5.37
CA LEU A 103 5.19 11.82 -6.74
C LEU A 103 6.12 11.14 -7.76
#